data_AF-A0A0C2UFG1-F1
#
_entry.id   AF-A0A0C2UFG1-F1
#
_cell.length_a   1.000
_cell.length_b   1.000
_cell.length_c   1.000
_cell.angle_alpha   90.00
_cell.angle_beta   90.00
_cell.angle_gamma   90.00
#
_symmetry.space_group_name_H-M   'P 1'
#
loop_
_entity.id
_entity.type
_entity.pdbx_description
1 polymer ?
#
loop_
_entity_poly.entity_id
_entity_poly.type
_entity_poly.pdbx_seq_one_letter_code
_entity_poly.pdbx_strand_id
1 'polypeptide(L)'
;MPVRLIRDVIRDQTVLAMPAGTTVREAARQMKARRVGAVMVTDHQGRLQGIFTERDCLFRVLAEGVNPDTTTLALVMTANPVTITADRKLGHALHLMHDNGFRHIPVVDHAIPVGMISIRDALGSELSSFERERAKKSELGEILG
;
A
#
# COMPACT_ATOMS: atom_id res chain seq x y z
N MET A 1 17.23 13.61 -5.96
CA MET A 1 16.21 13.37 -4.91
C MET A 1 16.91 13.05 -3.58
N PRO A 2 16.52 13.68 -2.46
CA PRO A 2 17.04 13.27 -1.16
C PRO A 2 16.69 11.80 -0.90
N VAL A 3 17.60 11.09 -0.24
CA VAL A 3 17.42 9.68 0.12
C VAL A 3 16.32 9.60 1.19
N ARG A 4 15.10 9.19 0.80
CA ARG A 4 13.99 8.97 1.73
C ARG A 4 13.99 7.53 2.21
N LEU A 5 13.92 7.31 3.52
CA LEU A 5 13.76 5.98 4.10
C LEU A 5 12.29 5.59 4.16
N ILE A 6 12.02 4.29 4.09
CA ILE A 6 10.66 3.75 4.17
C ILE A 6 10.01 4.09 5.51
N ARG A 7 10.75 4.05 6.62
CA ARG A 7 10.23 4.43 7.95
C ARG A 7 9.64 5.84 8.01
N ASP A 8 10.14 6.77 7.21
CA ASP A 8 9.63 8.15 7.16
C ASP A 8 8.38 8.28 6.29
N VAL A 9 8.08 7.26 5.49
CA VAL A 9 6.89 7.20 4.66
C VAL A 9 5.74 6.56 5.43
N ILE A 10 6.03 5.50 6.19
CA ILE A 10 5.01 4.72 6.90
C ILE A 10 4.73 5.21 8.32
N ARG A 11 5.43 6.26 8.79
CA ARG A 11 5.42 6.71 10.18
C ARG A 11 4.01 6.88 10.78
N ASP A 12 3.11 7.50 10.02
CA ASP A 12 1.75 7.82 10.47
C ASP A 12 0.69 6.89 9.85
N GLN A 13 1.12 5.79 9.22
CA GLN A 13 0.18 4.82 8.66
C GLN A 13 -0.45 3.98 9.77
N THR A 14 -1.77 3.87 9.72
CA THR A 14 -2.48 2.80 10.43
C THR A 14 -2.45 1.55 9.57
N VAL A 15 -1.70 0.54 10.03
CA VAL A 15 -1.57 -0.76 9.34
C VAL A 15 -2.97 -1.34 9.06
N LEU A 16 -3.23 -1.67 7.79
CA LEU A 16 -4.39 -2.47 7.40
C LEU A 16 -3.92 -3.90 7.13
N ALA A 17 -4.13 -4.74 8.14
CA ALA A 17 -3.92 -6.18 8.06
C ALA A 17 -5.21 -6.90 8.50
N MET A 18 -5.51 -8.03 7.87
CA MET A 18 -6.71 -8.82 8.16
C MET A 18 -6.40 -10.32 8.16
N PRO A 19 -7.12 -11.13 8.95
CA PRO A 19 -6.95 -12.59 8.92
C PRO A 19 -7.25 -13.20 7.55
N ALA A 20 -6.59 -14.32 7.23
CA ALA A 20 -6.81 -15.04 5.97
C ALA A 20 -8.26 -15.54 5.77
N GLY A 21 -9.00 -15.74 6.85
CA GLY A 21 -10.42 -16.13 6.82
C GLY A 21 -11.40 -14.97 6.57
N THR A 22 -10.95 -13.71 6.52
CA THR A 22 -11.81 -12.57 6.19
C THR A 22 -12.37 -12.70 4.77
N THR A 23 -13.63 -12.31 4.56
CA THR A 23 -14.25 -12.36 3.23
C THR A 23 -13.74 -11.24 2.33
N VAL A 24 -13.80 -11.46 1.02
CA VAL A 24 -13.44 -10.45 0.02
C VAL A 24 -14.28 -9.18 0.20
N ARG A 25 -15.58 -9.29 0.47
CA ARG A 25 -16.44 -8.12 0.66
C ARG A 25 -16.00 -7.27 1.85
N GLU A 26 -15.68 -7.90 2.98
CA GLU A 26 -15.25 -7.17 4.16
C GLU A 26 -13.89 -6.49 3.93
N ALA A 27 -12.94 -7.19 3.31
CA ALA A 27 -11.67 -6.59 2.91
C ALA A 27 -11.86 -5.37 1.99
N ALA A 28 -12.72 -5.48 0.97
CA ALA A 28 -13.03 -4.38 0.06
C ALA A 28 -13.68 -3.18 0.76
N ARG A 29 -14.54 -3.42 1.77
CA ARG A 29 -15.12 -2.37 2.61
C ARG A 29 -14.05 -1.63 3.42
N GLN A 30 -13.12 -2.36 4.04
CA GLN A 30 -12.02 -1.75 4.78
C GLN A 30 -11.07 -0.97 3.87
N MET A 31 -10.74 -1.52 2.70
CA MET A 31 -9.95 -0.82 1.68
C MET A 31 -10.62 0.50 1.25
N LYS A 32 -11.93 0.47 0.99
CA LYS A 32 -12.72 1.68 0.67
C LYS A 32 -12.71 2.69 1.81
N ALA A 33 -12.99 2.25 3.04
CA ALA A 33 -13.08 3.11 4.22
C ALA A 33 -11.75 3.83 4.49
N ARG A 34 -10.63 3.13 4.30
CA ARG A 34 -9.28 3.67 4.50
C ARG A 34 -8.67 4.31 3.25
N ARG A 35 -9.37 4.27 2.11
CA ARG A 35 -8.92 4.77 0.80
C ARG A 35 -7.56 4.19 0.37
N VAL A 36 -7.37 2.89 0.57
CA VAL A 36 -6.15 2.15 0.20
C VAL A 36 -6.44 1.08 -0.85
N GLY A 37 -5.45 0.78 -1.68
CA GLY A 37 -5.57 -0.16 -2.81
C GLY A 37 -5.14 -1.60 -2.50
N ALA A 38 -4.74 -1.89 -1.26
CA ALA A 38 -4.33 -3.23 -0.84
C ALA A 38 -4.48 -3.43 0.68
N VAL A 39 -4.54 -4.70 1.07
CA VAL A 39 -4.58 -5.18 2.46
C VAL A 39 -3.58 -6.31 2.64
N MET A 40 -2.87 -6.29 3.77
CA MET A 40 -2.01 -7.40 4.18
C MET A 40 -2.85 -8.50 4.82
N VAL A 41 -2.51 -9.74 4.54
CA VAL A 41 -3.21 -10.92 5.07
C VAL A 41 -2.30 -11.60 6.06
N THR A 42 -2.78 -11.85 7.26
CA THR A 42 -1.98 -12.42 8.36
C THR A 42 -2.52 -13.75 8.87
N ASP A 43 -1.63 -14.53 9.48
CA ASP A 43 -2.00 -15.70 10.27
C ASP A 43 -2.55 -15.32 11.66
N HIS A 44 -2.87 -16.33 12.47
CA HIS A 44 -3.37 -16.17 13.84
C HIS A 44 -2.32 -15.60 14.81
N GLN A 45 -1.03 -15.60 14.43
CA GLN A 45 0.07 -15.00 15.19
C GLN A 45 0.40 -13.57 14.72
N GLY A 46 -0.38 -13.03 13.75
CA GLY A 46 -0.15 -11.71 13.18
C GLY A 46 0.97 -11.66 12.14
N ARG A 47 1.54 -12.79 11.73
CA ARG A 47 2.60 -12.84 10.72
C ARG A 47 2.00 -12.72 9.32
N LEU A 48 2.69 -12.01 8.44
CA LEU A 48 2.28 -11.85 7.05
C LEU A 48 2.26 -13.20 6.33
N GLN A 49 1.12 -13.54 5.74
CA GLN A 49 0.96 -14.68 4.82
C GLN A 49 0.72 -14.26 3.37
N GLY A 50 0.12 -13.09 3.16
CA GLY A 50 -0.29 -12.68 1.83
C GLY A 50 -0.60 -11.20 1.68
N ILE A 51 -0.91 -10.82 0.46
CA ILE A 51 -1.45 -9.50 0.11
C ILE A 51 -2.64 -9.69 -0.82
N PHE A 52 -3.69 -8.89 -0.60
CA PHE A 52 -4.82 -8.79 -1.52
C PHE A 52 -4.97 -7.34 -1.98
N THR A 53 -5.14 -7.16 -3.29
CA THR A 53 -5.14 -5.85 -3.94
C THR A 53 -6.40 -5.62 -4.78
N GLU A 54 -6.63 -4.38 -5.22
CA GLU A 54 -7.68 -4.05 -6.20
C GLU A 54 -7.60 -4.94 -7.47
N ARG A 55 -6.37 -5.28 -7.90
CA ARG A 55 -6.15 -6.17 -9.05
C ARG A 55 -6.67 -7.58 -8.76
N ASP A 56 -6.39 -8.11 -7.58
CA ASP A 56 -6.89 -9.44 -7.20
C ASP A 56 -8.41 -9.46 -7.11
N CYS A 57 -9.02 -8.41 -6.54
CA CYS A 57 -10.48 -8.24 -6.52
C CYS A 57 -11.07 -8.25 -7.94
N LEU A 58 -10.49 -7.49 -8.87
CA LEU A 58 -10.98 -7.42 -10.24
C LEU A 58 -10.82 -8.76 -10.98
N PHE A 59 -9.61 -9.33 -10.98
CA PHE A 59 -9.28 -10.46 -11.86
C PHE A 59 -9.60 -11.82 -11.27
N ARG A 60 -9.52 -12.01 -9.95
CA ARG A 60 -9.71 -13.32 -9.30
C ARG A 60 -11.09 -13.49 -8.68
N VAL A 61 -11.85 -12.40 -8.56
CA VAL A 61 -13.19 -12.42 -7.94
C VAL A 61 -14.26 -11.96 -8.92
N LEU A 62 -14.19 -10.71 -9.36
CA LEU A 62 -15.25 -10.14 -10.22
C LEU A 62 -15.27 -10.78 -11.61
N ALA A 63 -14.11 -10.88 -12.27
CA ALA A 63 -14.02 -11.46 -13.61
C ALA A 63 -14.39 -12.95 -13.65
N GLU A 64 -14.11 -13.68 -12.57
CA GLU A 64 -14.41 -15.11 -12.42
C GLU A 64 -15.84 -15.39 -11.91
N GLY A 65 -16.64 -14.35 -11.62
CA GLY A 65 -18.00 -14.52 -11.10
C GLY A 65 -18.07 -15.14 -9.70
N VAL A 66 -16.98 -15.08 -8.94
CA VAL A 66 -16.86 -15.66 -7.60
C VAL A 66 -17.62 -14.80 -6.58
N ASN A 67 -18.38 -15.43 -5.69
CA ASN A 67 -19.14 -14.70 -4.67
C ASN A 67 -18.21 -14.09 -3.59
N PRO A 68 -18.11 -12.75 -3.48
CA PRO A 68 -17.23 -12.09 -2.52
C PRO A 68 -17.73 -12.16 -1.07
N ASP A 69 -19.00 -12.54 -0.84
CA ASP A 69 -19.60 -12.66 0.49
C ASP A 69 -19.19 -13.96 1.20
N THR A 70 -18.83 -14.99 0.45
CA THR A 70 -18.44 -16.30 0.97
C THR A 70 -16.97 -16.65 0.71
N THR A 71 -16.33 -16.00 -0.26
CA THR A 71 -14.93 -16.25 -0.60
C THR A 71 -14.01 -15.51 0.37
N THR A 72 -13.03 -16.23 0.90
CA THR A 72 -12.05 -15.69 1.86
C THR A 72 -10.81 -15.15 1.16
N LEU A 73 -10.08 -14.26 1.83
CA LEU A 73 -8.80 -13.73 1.35
C LEU A 73 -7.78 -14.83 1.07
N ALA A 74 -7.75 -15.90 1.87
CA ALA A 74 -6.85 -17.03 1.69
C ALA A 74 -6.91 -17.64 0.27
N LEU A 75 -8.09 -17.64 -0.35
CA LEU A 75 -8.32 -18.26 -1.66
C LEU A 75 -7.88 -17.39 -2.83
N VAL A 76 -7.79 -16.06 -2.64
CA VAL A 76 -7.60 -15.10 -3.74
C VAL A 76 -6.45 -14.13 -3.53
N MET A 77 -5.79 -14.14 -2.37
CA MET A 77 -4.59 -13.36 -2.10
C MET A 77 -3.39 -13.86 -2.93
N THR A 78 -2.39 -13.00 -3.10
CA THR A 78 -1.05 -13.46 -3.47
C THR A 78 -0.33 -13.88 -2.18
N ALA A 79 -0.05 -15.18 -2.05
CA ALA A 79 0.67 -15.74 -0.91
C ALA A 79 2.17 -15.41 -0.99
N ASN A 80 2.83 -15.29 0.17
CA ASN A 80 4.27 -15.01 0.29
C ASN A 80 4.76 -13.86 -0.60
N PRO A 81 4.16 -12.66 -0.50
CA PRO A 81 4.53 -11.54 -1.36
C PRO A 81 5.96 -11.09 -1.10
N VAL A 82 6.55 -10.40 -2.08
CA VAL A 82 7.79 -9.65 -1.87
C VAL A 82 7.57 -8.63 -0.75
N THR A 83 8.47 -8.60 0.22
CA THR A 83 8.43 -7.68 1.37
C THR A 83 9.67 -6.80 1.43
N ILE A 84 9.62 -5.76 2.26
CA ILE A 84 10.75 -4.87 2.51
C ILE A 84 10.78 -4.45 3.98
N THR A 85 11.96 -4.06 4.47
CA THR A 85 12.15 -3.54 5.83
C THR A 85 12.18 -2.00 5.84
N ALA A 86 11.81 -1.39 6.98
CA ALA A 86 11.61 0.05 7.10
C ALA A 86 12.92 0.89 7.05
N ASP A 87 14.08 0.25 7.18
CA ASP A 87 15.41 0.86 7.06
C ASP A 87 15.88 1.04 5.61
N ARG A 88 15.18 0.46 4.64
CA ARG A 88 15.54 0.58 3.22
C ARG A 88 15.12 1.93 2.64
N LYS A 89 15.82 2.31 1.57
CA LYS A 89 15.51 3.51 0.78
C LYS A 89 14.24 3.29 -0.04
N LEU A 90 13.39 4.31 -0.14
CA LEU A 90 12.16 4.28 -0.94
C LEU A 90 12.42 3.97 -2.43
N GLY A 91 13.53 4.45 -2.98
CA GLY A 91 13.93 4.13 -4.36
C GLY A 91 14.12 2.63 -4.62
N HIS A 92 14.51 1.86 -3.59
CA HIS A 92 14.60 0.40 -3.71
C HIS A 92 13.21 -0.24 -3.83
N ALA A 93 12.22 0.24 -3.08
CA ALA A 93 10.84 -0.20 -3.21
C ALA A 93 10.28 0.09 -4.62
N LEU A 94 10.57 1.27 -5.17
CA LEU A 94 10.17 1.64 -6.53
C LEU A 94 10.75 0.71 -7.60
N HIS A 95 12.03 0.36 -7.46
CA HIS A 95 12.69 -0.58 -8.36
C HIS A 95 12.04 -1.98 -8.29
N LEU A 96 11.78 -2.48 -7.08
CA LEU A 96 11.06 -3.75 -6.90
C LEU A 96 9.67 -3.74 -7.54
N MET A 97 8.92 -2.63 -7.38
CA MET A 97 7.61 -2.46 -8.00
C MET A 97 7.66 -2.49 -9.52
N HIS A 98 8.62 -1.76 -10.11
CA HIS A 98 8.81 -1.69 -11.55
C HIS A 98 9.14 -3.08 -12.13
N ASP A 99 10.15 -3.75 -11.58
CA ASP A 99 10.67 -4.99 -12.14
C ASP A 99 9.69 -6.16 -12.02
N ASN A 100 8.82 -6.14 -11.02
CA ASN A 100 7.88 -7.23 -10.74
C ASN A 100 6.42 -6.89 -11.12
N GLY A 101 6.13 -5.70 -11.65
CA GLY A 101 4.81 -5.34 -12.15
C GLY A 101 3.70 -5.16 -11.09
N PHE A 102 4.07 -4.91 -9.83
CA PHE A 102 3.14 -4.60 -8.75
C PHE A 102 3.33 -3.18 -8.22
N ARG A 103 2.34 -2.68 -7.46
CA ARG A 103 2.31 -1.28 -6.99
C ARG A 103 2.26 -1.13 -5.47
N HIS A 104 2.28 -2.25 -4.74
CA HIS A 104 2.21 -2.29 -3.28
C HIS A 104 3.23 -3.29 -2.78
N ILE A 105 3.98 -2.92 -1.74
CA ILE A 105 4.94 -3.79 -1.04
C ILE A 105 4.63 -3.73 0.46
N PRO A 106 4.31 -4.85 1.11
CA PRO A 106 4.27 -4.95 2.57
C PRO A 106 5.60 -4.58 3.20
N VAL A 107 5.56 -3.70 4.20
CA VAL A 107 6.72 -3.42 5.07
C VAL A 107 6.59 -4.30 6.30
N VAL A 108 7.63 -5.09 6.58
CA VAL A 108 7.64 -6.04 7.70
C VAL A 108 8.84 -5.84 8.61
N ASP A 109 8.65 -6.19 9.87
CA ASP A 109 9.71 -6.39 10.85
C ASP A 109 9.53 -7.79 11.47
N HIS A 110 10.52 -8.66 11.33
CA HIS A 110 10.45 -10.07 11.77
C HIS A 110 9.13 -10.79 11.35
N ALA A 111 8.74 -10.62 10.08
CA ALA A 111 7.49 -11.13 9.48
C ALA A 111 6.17 -10.50 9.99
N ILE A 112 6.24 -9.55 10.92
CA ILE A 112 5.08 -8.78 11.37
C ILE A 112 4.89 -7.56 10.46
N PRO A 113 3.68 -7.33 9.92
CA PRO A 113 3.36 -6.10 9.19
C PRO A 113 3.55 -4.85 10.05
N VAL A 114 4.35 -3.90 9.55
CA VAL A 114 4.55 -2.59 10.19
C VAL A 114 4.12 -1.42 9.31
N GLY A 115 3.78 -1.68 8.04
CA GLY A 115 3.30 -0.66 7.11
C GLY A 115 3.15 -1.18 5.70
N MET A 116 2.79 -0.30 4.77
CA MET A 116 2.72 -0.61 3.34
C MET A 116 3.29 0.55 2.54
N ILE A 117 4.12 0.23 1.53
CA ILE A 117 4.54 1.22 0.54
C ILE A 117 3.81 0.95 -0.76
N SER A 118 3.22 2.00 -1.32
CA SER A 118 2.62 2.02 -2.63
C SER A 118 3.36 2.96 -3.58
N ILE A 119 3.11 2.82 -4.88
CA ILE A 119 3.61 3.78 -5.86
C ILE A 119 3.11 5.22 -5.59
N ARG A 120 1.95 5.38 -4.93
CA ARG A 120 1.41 6.70 -4.56
C ARG A 120 2.28 7.38 -3.51
N ASP A 121 2.84 6.62 -2.57
CA ASP A 121 3.69 7.16 -1.51
C ASP A 121 5.01 7.74 -2.04
N ALA A 122 5.50 7.18 -3.15
CA ALA A 122 6.65 7.71 -3.87
C ALA A 122 6.33 9.05 -4.56
N LEU A 123 5.17 9.14 -5.20
CA LEU A 123 4.71 10.36 -5.87
C LEU A 123 4.33 11.48 -4.88
N GLY A 124 3.91 11.13 -3.66
CA GLY A 124 3.47 12.11 -2.66
C GLY A 124 4.53 13.18 -2.34
N SER A 125 5.82 12.82 -2.38
CA SER A 125 6.90 13.79 -2.14
C SER A 125 7.04 14.85 -3.23
N GLU A 126 6.88 14.44 -4.50
CA GLU A 126 6.86 15.32 -5.67
C GLU A 126 5.63 16.24 -5.60
N LEU A 127 4.45 15.67 -5.31
CA LEU A 127 3.21 16.42 -5.24
C LEU A 127 3.25 17.50 -4.14
N SER A 128 3.76 17.16 -2.96
CA SER A 128 3.95 18.15 -1.88
C SER A 128 5.02 19.19 -2.23
N SER A 129 6.04 18.87 -3.03
CA SER A 129 6.97 19.90 -3.52
C SER A 129 6.31 20.84 -4.54
N PHE A 130 5.47 20.31 -5.44
CA PHE A 130 4.69 21.12 -6.37
C PHE A 130 3.72 22.05 -5.64
N GLU A 131 3.01 21.57 -4.62
CA GLU A 131 2.09 22.38 -3.80
C GLU A 131 2.82 23.52 -3.09
N ARG A 132 3.98 23.23 -2.46
CA ARG A 132 4.80 24.26 -1.80
C ARG A 132 5.36 25.29 -2.78
N GLU A 133 5.77 24.87 -3.96
CA GLU A 133 6.28 25.80 -4.98
C GLU A 133 5.16 26.70 -5.52
N ARG A 134 3.95 26.15 -5.69
CA ARG A 134 2.77 26.88 -6.14
C ARG A 134 2.29 27.89 -5.09
N ALA A 135 2.30 27.53 -3.81
CA ALA A 135 1.98 28.45 -2.71
C ALA A 135 2.95 29.64 -2.65
N LYS A 136 4.27 29.39 -2.74
CA LYS A 136 5.28 30.46 -2.78
C LYS A 136 5.10 31.41 -3.96
N LYS A 137 4.80 30.90 -5.15
CA LYS A 137 4.55 31.73 -6.34
C LYS A 137 3.31 32.62 -6.19
N SER A 138 2.28 32.17 -5.47
CA SER A 138 1.09 32.97 -5.15
C SER A 138 1.42 34.12 -4.20
N GLU A 139 2.13 33.83 -3.09
CA GLU A 139 2.54 34.85 -2.10
C GLU A 139 3.46 35.91 -2.73
N LEU A 140 4.40 35.52 -3.60
CA LEU A 140 5.26 36.47 -4.33
C LEU A 140 4.48 37.35 -5.31
N GLY A 141 3.41 36.82 -5.92
CA GLY A 141 2.54 37.60 -6.80
C GLY A 141 1.70 38.64 -6.07
N GLU A 142 1.32 38.37 -4.82
CA GLU A 142 0.57 39.31 -3.96
C GLU A 142 1.44 40.41 -3.35
N ILE A 143 2.74 40.15 -3.16
CA ILE A 143 3.69 41.13 -2.61
C ILE A 143 4.21 42.10 -3.68
N LEU A 144 4.25 41.68 -4.95
CA LEU A 144 4.81 42.44 -6.07
C LEU A 144 3.74 43.11 -6.96
N GLY A 145 2.46 42.94 -6.66
CA GLY A 145 1.32 43.62 -7.31
C GLY A 145 0.70 44.68 -6.39
#